data_AF-A0A7V9VU84-F1
#
_entry.id   AF-A0A7V9VU84-F1
#
_cell.length_a   1.000
_cell.length_b   1.000
_cell.length_c   1.000
_cell.angle_alpha   90.00
_cell.angle_beta   90.00
_cell.angle_gamma   90.00
#
_symmetry.space_group_name_H-M   'P 1'
#
loop_
_entity.id
_entity.type
_entity.pdbx_description
1 polymer ?
#
loop_
_entity_poly.entity_id
_entity_poly.type
_entity_poly.pdbx_seq_one_letter_code
_entity_poly.pdbx_strand_id
1 'polypeptide(L)'
;MPDNQAKPVCRPRGLHEMVLEVADLEASTRFYEDVIGLRIVQRWGKDRPAVWFDMGDTAALGLWSAKAAIGALANGRGGAHVHFALRLPRGNIDAVQARLESFGYAVLRIEFDDGNCSVYLDDPDGNCVELMDAVVDWSGAPIDSMI
;
A
#
# COMPACT_ATOMS: atom_id res chain seq x y z
N MET A 1 -31.34 21.47 -21.83
CA MET A 1 -31.15 20.13 -21.26
C MET A 1 -31.08 20.30 -19.74
N PRO A 2 -31.95 19.70 -18.92
CA PRO A 2 -31.79 19.82 -17.48
C PRO A 2 -30.57 19.01 -17.05
N ASP A 3 -29.74 19.66 -16.25
CA ASP A 3 -28.54 19.13 -15.60
C ASP A 3 -28.94 18.02 -14.62
N ASN A 4 -28.87 16.77 -15.09
CA ASN A 4 -29.24 15.59 -14.32
C ASN A 4 -27.98 14.93 -13.73
N GLN A 5 -27.15 15.70 -13.03
CA GLN A 5 -26.15 15.11 -12.13
C GLN A 5 -26.81 14.87 -10.77
N ALA A 6 -27.40 13.69 -10.61
CA ALA A 6 -27.82 13.22 -9.30
C ALA A 6 -26.61 13.28 -8.35
N LYS A 7 -26.71 14.09 -7.28
CA LYS A 7 -25.67 14.17 -6.26
C LYS A 7 -25.45 12.77 -5.65
N PRO A 8 -24.20 12.36 -5.38
CA PRO A 8 -23.93 11.07 -4.76
C PRO A 8 -24.64 10.97 -3.41
N VAL A 9 -25.27 9.81 -3.16
CA VAL A 9 -26.03 9.53 -1.92
C VAL A 9 -25.13 9.63 -0.69
N CYS A 10 -23.86 9.25 -0.82
CA CYS A 10 -22.84 9.35 0.21
C CYS A 10 -21.46 9.54 -0.45
N ARG A 11 -20.54 10.19 0.27
CA ARG A 11 -19.13 10.31 -0.15
C ARG A 11 -18.30 9.23 0.55
N PRO A 12 -17.44 8.48 -0.17
CA PRO A 12 -16.43 7.64 0.45
C PRO A 12 -15.56 8.43 1.42
N ARG A 13 -15.14 7.80 2.51
CA ARG A 13 -14.39 8.46 3.60
C ARG A 13 -12.89 8.16 3.59
N GLY A 14 -12.46 7.19 2.79
CA GLY A 14 -11.07 6.76 2.70
C GLY A 14 -10.96 5.38 2.04
N LEU A 15 -9.74 4.85 2.03
CA LEU A 15 -9.46 3.49 1.59
C LEU A 15 -9.83 2.52 2.72
N HIS A 16 -10.59 1.46 2.40
CA HIS A 16 -10.84 0.37 3.34
C HIS A 16 -9.87 -0.79 3.11
N GLU A 17 -9.66 -1.16 1.86
CA GLU A 17 -8.63 -2.12 1.49
C GLU A 17 -8.14 -1.85 0.07
N MET A 18 -6.89 -2.22 -0.18
CA MET A 18 -6.32 -2.41 -1.51
C MET A 18 -5.82 -3.85 -1.58
N VAL A 19 -6.06 -4.53 -2.70
CA VAL A 19 -5.72 -5.94 -2.83
C VAL A 19 -4.85 -6.17 -4.07
N LEU A 20 -3.65 -6.71 -3.87
CA LEU A 20 -2.68 -7.02 -4.93
C LEU A 20 -2.75 -8.49 -5.32
N GLU A 21 -2.87 -8.73 -6.62
CA GLU A 21 -2.64 -10.06 -7.19
C GLU A 21 -1.14 -10.31 -7.24
N VAL A 22 -0.69 -11.42 -6.64
CA VAL A 22 0.73 -11.78 -6.56
C VAL A 22 0.99 -13.17 -7.12
N ALA A 23 2.13 -13.36 -7.77
CA ALA A 23 2.52 -14.63 -8.36
C ALA A 23 2.89 -15.68 -7.30
N ASP A 24 3.55 -15.25 -6.22
CA ASP A 24 3.98 -16.07 -5.09
C ASP A 24 3.55 -15.42 -3.77
N LEU A 25 2.47 -15.95 -3.18
CA LEU A 25 1.91 -15.40 -1.95
C LEU A 25 2.90 -15.44 -0.77
N GLU A 26 3.77 -16.44 -0.69
CA GLU A 26 4.72 -16.56 0.42
C GLU A 26 5.86 -15.55 0.26
N ALA A 27 6.42 -15.43 -0.94
CA ALA A 27 7.46 -14.45 -1.23
C ALA A 27 6.96 -13.02 -0.98
N SER A 28 5.78 -12.66 -1.48
CA SER A 28 5.20 -11.33 -1.28
C SER A 28 4.81 -11.12 0.19
N THR A 29 4.34 -12.15 0.90
CA THR A 29 4.08 -12.04 2.34
C THR A 29 5.34 -11.68 3.12
N ARG A 30 6.47 -12.35 2.86
CA ARG A 30 7.75 -12.04 3.51
C ARG A 30 8.24 -10.64 3.17
N PHE A 31 8.06 -10.19 1.93
CA PHE A 31 8.37 -8.82 1.56
C PHE A 31 7.58 -7.82 2.40
N TYR A 32 6.25 -7.93 2.44
CA TYR A 32 5.44 -6.96 3.18
C TYR A 32 5.58 -7.07 4.72
N GLU A 33 5.78 -8.28 5.26
CA GLU A 33 5.98 -8.51 6.70
C GLU A 33 7.40 -8.15 7.15
N ASP A 34 8.41 -8.72 6.51
CA ASP A 34 9.80 -8.64 6.99
C ASP A 34 10.53 -7.43 6.42
N VAL A 35 10.33 -7.09 5.13
CA VAL A 35 11.04 -5.98 4.48
C VAL A 35 10.32 -4.65 4.71
N ILE A 36 9.02 -4.56 4.45
CA ILE A 36 8.25 -3.33 4.69
C ILE A 36 7.91 -3.17 6.17
N GLY A 37 7.69 -4.26 6.91
CA GLY A 37 7.40 -4.21 8.35
C GLY A 37 5.91 -4.14 8.69
N LEU A 38 5.02 -4.52 7.77
CA LEU A 38 3.59 -4.51 8.02
C LEU A 38 3.15 -5.69 8.89
N ARG A 39 2.18 -5.44 9.77
CA ARG A 39 1.63 -6.46 10.67
C ARG A 39 0.51 -7.24 9.99
N ILE A 40 0.63 -8.56 9.96
CA ILE A 40 -0.45 -9.43 9.48
C ILE A 40 -1.63 -9.41 10.44
N VAL A 41 -2.83 -9.21 9.90
CA VAL A 41 -4.10 -9.22 10.64
C VAL A 41 -5.00 -10.39 10.29
N GLN A 42 -4.85 -10.98 9.11
CA GLN A 42 -5.66 -12.12 8.70
C GLN A 42 -4.94 -13.01 7.67
N ARG A 43 -5.16 -14.32 7.76
CA ARG A 43 -4.77 -15.29 6.73
C ARG A 43 -5.99 -16.15 6.36
N TRP A 44 -6.17 -16.39 5.06
CA TRP A 44 -7.22 -17.26 4.55
C TRP A 44 -6.71 -18.68 4.28
N GLY A 45 -7.63 -19.64 4.28
CA GLY A 45 -7.34 -21.07 4.18
C GLY A 45 -6.90 -21.52 2.79
N LYS A 46 -6.51 -22.80 2.69
CA LYS A 46 -5.89 -23.40 1.49
C LYS A 46 -6.74 -23.34 0.22
N ASP A 47 -8.07 -23.32 0.36
CA ASP A 47 -8.98 -23.27 -0.79
C ASP A 47 -9.05 -21.87 -1.43
N ARG A 48 -8.68 -20.83 -0.68
CA ARG A 48 -8.64 -19.43 -1.13
C ARG A 48 -7.49 -18.70 -0.43
N PRO A 49 -6.23 -19.01 -0.79
CA PRO A 49 -5.07 -18.51 -0.08
C PRO A 49 -4.90 -17.00 -0.31
N ALA A 50 -4.86 -16.25 0.79
CA ALA A 50 -4.68 -14.82 0.80
C ALA A 50 -4.27 -14.32 2.20
N VAL A 51 -3.67 -13.14 2.28
CA VAL A 51 -3.11 -12.54 3.51
C VAL A 51 -3.49 -11.06 3.57
N TRP A 52 -3.89 -10.56 4.74
CA TRP A 52 -4.14 -9.13 4.96
C TRP A 52 -3.17 -8.57 5.99
N PHE A 53 -2.72 -7.36 5.71
CA PHE A 53 -1.85 -6.56 6.55
C PHE A 53 -2.58 -5.29 7.01
N ASP A 54 -2.28 -4.85 8.22
CA ASP A 54 -2.70 -3.55 8.73
C ASP A 54 -1.87 -2.43 8.08
N MET A 55 -2.54 -1.41 7.54
CA MET A 55 -1.90 -0.19 7.02
C MET A 55 -2.20 1.05 7.89
N GLY A 56 -2.83 0.88 9.04
CA GLY A 56 -3.34 1.99 9.84
C GLY A 56 -4.61 2.60 9.24
N ASP A 57 -5.21 3.58 9.92
CA ASP A 57 -6.40 4.31 9.47
C ASP A 57 -7.55 3.42 8.97
N THR A 58 -7.72 2.23 9.56
CA THR A 58 -8.70 1.19 9.16
C THR A 58 -8.50 0.60 7.75
N ALA A 59 -7.39 0.93 7.09
CA ALA A 59 -7.03 0.43 5.78
C ALA A 59 -6.23 -0.87 5.90
N ALA A 60 -6.43 -1.77 4.95
CA ALA A 60 -5.69 -3.02 4.85
C ALA A 60 -5.07 -3.23 3.46
N LEU A 61 -3.90 -3.85 3.43
CA LEU A 61 -3.31 -4.41 2.21
C LEU A 61 -3.66 -5.89 2.17
N GLY A 62 -4.40 -6.32 1.15
CA GLY A 62 -4.62 -7.72 0.85
C GLY A 62 -3.63 -8.21 -0.21
N LEU A 63 -3.15 -9.44 -0.04
CA LEU A 63 -2.45 -10.20 -1.07
C LEU A 63 -3.28 -11.42 -1.41
N TRP A 64 -3.49 -11.67 -2.69
CA TRP A 64 -4.14 -12.90 -3.15
C TRP A 64 -3.37 -13.50 -4.31
N SER A 65 -3.39 -14.83 -4.40
CA SER A 65 -2.73 -15.52 -5.52
C SER A 65 -3.67 -15.61 -6.71
N ALA A 66 -3.16 -15.32 -7.91
CA ALA A 66 -3.85 -15.55 -9.19
C ALA A 66 -4.31 -17.01 -9.39
N LYS A 67 -3.73 -17.95 -8.64
CA LYS A 67 -4.10 -19.37 -8.62
C LYS A 67 -5.36 -19.65 -7.80
N ALA A 68 -5.82 -18.71 -6.98
CA ALA A 68 -7.08 -18.81 -6.27
C ALA A 68 -8.24 -18.76 -7.28
N ALA A 69 -9.24 -19.63 -7.09
CA ALA A 69 -10.26 -19.97 -8.08
C ALA A 69 -10.96 -18.78 -8.78
N ILE A 70 -11.52 -19.06 -9.97
CA ILE A 70 -12.41 -18.17 -10.73
C ILE A 70 -13.50 -17.60 -9.82
N GLY A 71 -13.66 -16.27 -9.78
CA GLY A 71 -14.64 -15.58 -8.92
C GLY A 71 -14.04 -14.96 -7.65
N ALA A 72 -12.75 -15.17 -7.36
CA ALA A 72 -12.09 -14.49 -6.25
C ALA A 72 -12.16 -12.95 -6.43
N LEU A 73 -12.43 -12.24 -5.33
CA LEU A 73 -12.48 -10.76 -5.26
C LEU A 73 -13.36 -10.11 -6.34
N ALA A 74 -14.56 -10.66 -6.56
CA ALA A 74 -15.52 -10.13 -7.53
C ALA A 74 -14.99 -10.04 -8.98
N ASN A 75 -14.13 -11.00 -9.38
CA ASN A 75 -13.45 -11.03 -10.69
C ASN A 75 -12.50 -9.85 -10.92
N GLY A 76 -11.93 -9.31 -9.84
CA GLY A 76 -10.82 -8.38 -9.92
C GLY A 76 -9.64 -8.99 -10.69
N ARG A 77 -8.89 -8.13 -11.39
CA ARG A 77 -7.67 -8.49 -12.12
C ARG A 77 -6.50 -7.73 -11.50
N GLY A 78 -5.34 -8.36 -11.43
CA GLY A 78 -4.08 -7.68 -11.08
C GLY A 78 -3.79 -6.48 -11.97
N GLY A 79 -3.17 -5.46 -11.37
CA GLY A 79 -2.60 -4.34 -12.11
C GLY A 79 -1.27 -4.71 -12.77
N ALA A 80 -0.86 -3.97 -13.81
CA ALA A 80 0.41 -4.22 -14.50
C ALA A 80 1.61 -3.49 -13.88
N HIS A 81 1.37 -2.33 -13.27
CA HIS A 81 2.38 -1.49 -12.62
C HIS A 81 1.68 -0.67 -11.52
N VAL A 82 1.33 -1.31 -10.41
CA VAL A 82 0.63 -0.61 -9.33
C VAL A 82 1.64 0.26 -8.59
N HIS A 83 1.34 1.55 -8.46
CA HIS A 83 2.03 2.46 -7.55
C HIS A 83 1.13 2.75 -6.37
N PHE A 84 1.66 2.65 -5.15
CA PHE A 84 0.94 3.03 -3.94
C PHE A 84 1.90 3.50 -2.84
N ALA A 85 1.40 4.41 -2.01
CA ALA A 85 2.18 5.04 -0.96
C ALA A 85 1.64 4.68 0.42
N LEU A 86 2.55 4.31 1.32
CA LEU A 86 2.28 4.09 2.73
C LEU A 86 2.92 5.23 3.53
N ARG A 87 2.15 5.84 4.42
CA ARG A 87 2.68 6.88 5.30
C ARG A 87 3.52 6.28 6.41
N LEU A 88 4.65 6.91 6.67
CA LEU A 88 5.50 6.66 7.82
C LEU A 88 5.15 7.64 8.94
N PRO A 89 5.38 7.26 10.21
CA PRO A 89 5.45 8.23 11.28
C PRO A 89 6.56 9.25 10.99
N ARG A 90 6.29 10.53 11.28
CA ARG A 90 7.19 11.63 10.90
C ARG A 90 8.59 11.47 11.49
N GLY A 91 9.62 11.77 10.69
CA GLY A 91 11.03 11.74 11.06
C GLY A 91 11.69 10.36 10.96
N ASN A 92 11.04 9.37 10.33
CA ASN A 92 11.56 8.00 10.25
C ASN A 92 12.17 7.66 8.87
N ILE A 93 12.11 8.55 7.89
CA ILE A 93 12.51 8.24 6.50
C ILE A 93 13.97 7.74 6.39
N ASP A 94 14.90 8.35 7.12
CA ASP A 94 16.32 7.95 7.08
C ASP A 94 16.55 6.55 7.68
N ALA A 95 15.87 6.24 8.78
CA ALA A 95 15.96 4.93 9.42
C ALA A 95 15.32 3.83 8.55
N VAL A 96 14.20 4.16 7.91
CA VAL A 96 13.52 3.26 6.96
C VAL A 96 14.39 3.01 5.74
N GLN A 97 14.96 4.05 5.13
CA GLN A 97 15.86 3.90 3.99
C GLN A 97 17.04 2.99 4.34
N ALA A 98 17.74 3.26 5.45
CA ALA A 98 18.88 2.46 5.87
C ALA A 98 18.50 0.98 6.12
N ARG A 99 17.29 0.73 6.66
CA ARG A 99 16.79 -0.63 6.87
C ARG A 99 16.53 -1.35 5.55
N LEU A 100 15.90 -0.69 4.57
CA LEU A 100 15.65 -1.27 3.25
C LEU A 100 16.96 -1.61 2.52
N GLU A 101 17.93 -0.69 2.55
CA GLU A 101 19.27 -0.89 1.98
C GLU A 101 20.00 -2.06 2.67
N SER A 102 19.82 -2.25 3.99
CA SER A 102 20.40 -3.39 4.71
C SER A 102 19.85 -4.75 4.29
N PHE A 103 18.64 -4.79 3.73
CA PHE A 103 18.06 -5.98 3.10
C PHE A 103 18.50 -6.16 1.64
N GLY A 104 19.31 -5.25 1.09
CA GLY A 104 19.84 -5.30 -0.26
C GLY A 104 18.93 -4.67 -1.32
N TYR A 105 17.91 -3.91 -0.92
CA TYR A 105 17.06 -3.18 -1.87
C TYR A 105 17.72 -1.86 -2.30
N ALA A 106 17.73 -1.60 -3.60
CA ALA A 106 18.05 -0.28 -4.11
C ALA A 106 16.84 0.64 -3.88
N VAL A 107 17.09 1.80 -3.27
CA VAL A 107 16.05 2.75 -2.89
C VAL A 107 16.23 4.05 -3.65
N LEU A 108 15.17 4.52 -4.32
CA LEU A 108 15.11 5.87 -4.87
C LEU A 108 14.53 6.80 -3.80
N ARG A 109 15.19 7.92 -3.50
CA ARG A 109 14.68 8.95 -2.59
C ARG A 109 14.27 10.19 -3.38
N ILE A 110 13.13 10.79 -3.02
CA ILE A 110 12.67 12.08 -3.54
C ILE A 110 12.31 12.98 -2.37
N GLU A 111 12.79 14.22 -2.43
CA GLU A 111 12.40 15.31 -1.53
C GLU A 111 11.52 16.28 -2.31
N PHE A 112 10.39 16.66 -1.73
CA PHE A 112 9.40 17.54 -2.35
C PHE A 112 9.52 18.96 -1.79
N ASP A 113 9.14 19.96 -2.60
CA ASP A 113 9.21 21.38 -2.23
C ASP A 113 8.32 21.74 -1.02
N ASP A 114 7.31 20.92 -0.72
CA ASP A 114 6.39 21.08 0.40
C ASP A 114 6.89 20.45 1.71
N GLY A 115 8.09 19.87 1.70
CA GLY A 115 8.73 19.22 2.83
C GLY A 115 8.38 17.74 2.99
N ASN A 116 7.51 17.18 2.14
CA ASN A 116 7.32 15.73 2.07
C ASN A 116 8.63 15.07 1.60
N CYS A 117 8.86 13.84 2.05
CA CYS A 117 9.97 13.02 1.57
C CYS A 117 9.50 11.58 1.39
N SER A 118 9.94 10.95 0.30
CA SER A 118 9.57 9.58 -0.03
C SER A 118 10.76 8.74 -0.43
N VAL A 119 10.64 7.45 -0.15
CA VAL A 119 11.51 6.40 -0.68
C VAL A 119 10.70 5.40 -1.48
N TYR A 120 11.28 4.91 -2.59
CA TYR A 120 10.62 3.99 -3.52
C TYR A 120 11.45 2.73 -3.73
N LEU A 121 10.76 1.60 -3.81
CA LEU A 121 11.29 0.28 -4.17
C LEU A 121 10.21 -0.58 -4.83
N ASP A 122 10.64 -1.59 -5.58
CA ASP A 122 9.71 -2.54 -6.19
C ASP A 122 9.47 -3.75 -5.27
N ASP A 123 8.22 -4.20 -5.21
CA ASP A 123 7.86 -5.49 -4.62
C ASP A 123 8.29 -6.67 -5.53
N PRO A 124 8.14 -7.94 -5.09
CA PRO A 124 8.52 -9.11 -5.90
C PRO A 124 7.81 -9.24 -7.25
N ASP A 125 6.65 -8.59 -7.42
CA ASP A 125 5.83 -8.63 -8.63
C ASP A 125 6.03 -7.35 -9.49
N GLY A 126 6.89 -6.41 -9.07
CA GLY A 126 7.20 -5.17 -9.78
C GLY A 126 6.22 -4.03 -9.53
N ASN A 127 5.43 -4.08 -8.45
CA ASN A 127 4.64 -2.95 -7.99
C ASN A 127 5.56 -1.94 -7.28
N CYS A 128 5.40 -0.66 -7.59
CA CYS A 128 6.18 0.40 -6.98
C CYS A 128 5.59 0.79 -5.62
N VAL A 129 6.31 0.44 -4.56
CA VAL A 129 5.97 0.77 -3.18
C VAL A 129 6.66 2.06 -2.80
N GLU A 130 5.87 3.05 -2.39
CA GLU A 130 6.35 4.31 -1.84
C GLU A 130 6.17 4.31 -0.32
N LEU A 131 7.21 4.67 0.43
CA LEU A 131 7.11 4.98 1.85
C LEU A 131 7.35 6.48 2.03
N MET A 132 6.33 7.18 2.52
CA MET A 132 6.31 8.64 2.56
C MET A 132 6.31 9.15 4.00
N ASP A 133 7.27 10.01 4.32
CA ASP A 133 7.27 10.88 5.48
C ASP A 133 6.59 12.19 5.11
N ALA A 134 5.30 12.30 5.44
CA ALA A 134 4.43 13.37 4.97
C ALA A 134 4.27 14.51 5.99
N VAL A 135 4.50 15.73 5.52
CA VAL A 135 4.24 17.00 6.21
C VAL A 135 2.86 17.54 5.85
N VAL A 136 2.49 17.50 4.57
CA VAL A 136 1.20 17.97 4.06
C VAL A 136 0.57 16.95 3.12
N ASP A 137 -0.76 16.97 3.03
CA ASP A 137 -1.49 16.22 2.01
C ASP A 137 -1.48 16.93 0.64
N TRP A 138 -2.06 16.29 -0.37
CA TRP A 138 -2.15 16.83 -1.73
C TRP A 138 -2.94 18.15 -1.87
N SER A 139 -3.71 18.55 -0.84
CA SER A 139 -4.37 19.85 -0.79
C SER A 139 -3.52 20.93 -0.10
N GLY A 140 -2.34 20.55 0.41
CA GLY A 140 -1.45 21.39 1.22
C GLY A 140 -1.86 21.48 2.68
N ALA A 141 -2.84 20.67 3.12
CA ALA A 141 -3.26 20.65 4.53
C ALA A 141 -2.22 19.88 5.36
N PRO A 142 -1.84 20.38 6.55
CA PRO A 142 -0.91 19.66 7.43
C PRO A 142 -1.45 18.28 7.82
N ILE A 143 -0.59 17.27 7.72
CA ILE A 143 -0.87 15.93 8.28
C ILE A 143 -0.41 15.95 9.74
N ASP A 144 -1.27 15.51 10.65
CA ASP A 144 -0.95 15.51 12.07
C ASP A 144 0.10 14.44 12.39
N SER A 145 1.11 14.78 13.19
CA SER A 145 2.26 13.90 13.47
C SER A 145 1.97 12.81 14.50
N MET A 146 0.74 12.72 15.01
CA MET A 146 0.34 11.81 16.10
C MET A 146 -0.32 10.51 15.63
N ILE A 147 -0.27 10.20 14.33
CA ILE A 147 -0.75 8.93 13.77
C ILE A 147 0.45 8.06 13.38
#